data_AF-X1TBM1-F1
#
_entry.id   AF-X1TBM1-F1
#
_cell.length_a   1.000
_cell.length_b   1.000
_cell.length_c   1.000
_cell.angle_alpha   90.00
_cell.angle_beta   90.00
_cell.angle_gamma   90.00
#
_symmetry.space_group_name_H-M   'P 1'
#
loop_
_entity.id
_entity.type
_entity.pdbx_description
1 polymer ?
#
loop_
_entity_poly.entity_id
_entity_poly.type
_entity_poly.pdbx_seq_one_letter_code
_entity_poly.pdbx_strand_id
1 'polypeptide(L)'
;VPLEIAGPLGIAQMTGEVAKLGFVNLLYFTAILSIFIGLFNLLPIPILDGGHIIILAIEKLRGKPLEAEKISFMYFIGISLMIIIFVIATYKDILRIFFE
;
A
#
# COMPACT_ATOMS: atom_id res chain seq x y z
N VAL A 1 -19.88 9.25 -0.45
CA VAL A 1 -18.61 9.91 -0.09
C VAL A 1 -17.53 9.21 -0.90
N PRO A 2 -16.78 9.90 -1.77
CA PRO A 2 -15.73 9.24 -2.54
C PRO A 2 -14.73 8.62 -1.55
N LEU A 3 -14.01 7.60 -1.99
CA LEU A 3 -12.81 7.12 -1.29
C LEU A 3 -11.78 8.25 -1.35
N GLU A 4 -11.98 9.32 -0.57
CA GLU A 4 -10.91 10.15 -0.10
C GLU A 4 -9.88 9.17 0.42
N ILE A 5 -8.65 9.31 -0.08
CA ILE A 5 -7.53 8.43 0.25
C ILE A 5 -7.28 8.61 1.75
N ALA A 6 -8.07 7.91 2.57
CA ALA A 6 -7.91 7.81 3.99
C ALA A 6 -6.56 7.11 4.15
N GLY A 7 -5.64 7.82 4.77
CA GLY A 7 -4.37 7.24 5.11
C GLY A 7 -4.54 6.16 6.19
N PRO A 8 -3.41 5.65 6.69
CA PRO A 8 -3.39 4.58 7.68
C PRO A 8 -4.22 4.90 8.94
N LEU A 9 -4.23 6.17 9.36
CA LEU A 9 -4.93 6.60 10.56
C LEU A 9 -6.44 6.70 10.32
N GLY A 10 -6.85 7.22 9.15
CA GLY A 10 -8.25 7.24 8.73
C GLY A 10 -8.83 5.82 8.60
N ILE A 11 -8.08 4.89 8.01
CA ILE A 11 -8.48 3.48 7.92
C ILE A 11 -8.65 2.86 9.32
N ALA A 12 -7.75 3.16 10.26
CA ALA A 12 -7.86 2.67 11.64
C ALA A 12 -9.13 3.20 12.33
N GLN A 13 -9.45 4.48 12.16
CA GLN A 13 -10.68 5.07 12.70
C GLN A 13 -11.93 4.41 12.08
N MET A 14 -11.99 4.32 10.75
CA MET A 14 -13.11 3.68 10.04
C MET A 14 -13.29 2.23 10.47
N THR A 15 -12.18 1.50 10.69
CA THR A 15 -12.24 0.13 11.22
C THR A 15 -12.94 0.08 12.58
N GLY A 16 -12.62 1.01 13.48
CA GLY A 16 -13.25 1.12 14.78
C GLY A 16 -14.75 1.47 14.71
N GLU A 17 -15.14 2.32 13.77
CA GLU A 17 -16.56 2.65 13.50
C GLU A 17 -17.32 1.45 12.94
N VAL A 18 -16.76 0.78 11.94
CA VAL A 18 -17.37 -0.42 11.33
C VAL A 18 -17.45 -1.58 12.33
N ALA A 19 -16.46 -1.73 13.21
CA ALA A 19 -16.49 -2.75 14.26
C ALA A 19 -17.70 -2.60 15.19
N LYS A 20 -18.13 -1.36 15.47
CA LYS A 20 -19.35 -1.09 16.26
C LYS A 20 -20.64 -1.52 15.54
N LEU A 21 -20.61 -1.63 14.22
CA LEU A 21 -21.73 -2.12 13.40
C LEU A 21 -21.83 -3.66 13.43
N GLY A 22 -20.90 -4.36 14.08
CA GLY A 22 -20.91 -5.81 14.27
C GLY A 22 -19.96 -6.59 13.35
N PHE A 23 -19.80 -7.88 13.64
CA PHE A 23 -18.78 -8.73 13.03
C PHE A 23 -18.92 -8.90 11.51
N VAL A 24 -20.14 -9.04 11.00
CA VAL A 24 -20.38 -9.20 9.55
C VAL A 24 -19.94 -7.95 8.77
N ASN A 25 -20.21 -6.77 9.30
CA ASN A 25 -19.80 -5.50 8.70
C ASN A 25 -18.28 -5.34 8.73
N LEU A 26 -17.65 -5.70 9.85
CA LEU A 26 -16.20 -5.71 9.97
C LEU A 26 -15.56 -6.66 8.94
N LEU A 27 -16.07 -7.88 8.82
CA LEU A 27 -15.58 -8.87 7.86
C LEU A 27 -15.70 -8.36 6.41
N TYR A 28 -16.83 -7.74 6.07
CA TYR A 28 -17.03 -7.16 4.74
C TYR A 28 -16.06 -6.01 4.47
N PHE A 29 -15.86 -5.12 5.43
CA PHE A 29 -14.90 -4.02 5.31
C PHE A 29 -13.46 -4.54 5.18
N THR A 30 -13.06 -5.52 5.99
CA THR A 30 -11.76 -6.18 5.86
C THR A 30 -11.57 -6.85 4.50
N ALA A 31 -12.62 -7.49 3.96
CA ALA A 31 -12.55 -8.10 2.63
C ALA A 31 -12.30 -7.04 1.54
N ILE A 32 -13.00 -5.91 1.59
CA ILE A 32 -12.79 -4.79 0.67
C ILE A 32 -11.36 -4.23 0.80
N LEU A 33 -10.89 -3.97 2.02
CA LEU A 33 -9.53 -3.48 2.25
C LEU A 33 -8.49 -4.47 1.73
N SER A 34 -8.70 -5.77 1.95
CA SER A 34 -7.80 -6.82 1.48
C SER A 34 -7.71 -6.87 -0.05
N ILE A 35 -8.83 -6.67 -0.75
CA ILE A 35 -8.84 -6.57 -2.22
C ILE A 35 -8.02 -5.35 -2.67
N PHE A 36 -8.20 -4.19 -2.05
CA PHE A 36 -7.43 -3.01 -2.40
C PHE A 36 -5.93 -3.17 -2.11
N ILE A 37 -5.56 -3.73 -0.97
CA ILE A 37 -4.15 -4.00 -0.62
C ILE A 37 -3.56 -5.03 -1.60
N GLY A 38 -4.30 -6.08 -1.93
CA GLY A 38 -3.88 -7.08 -2.93
C GLY A 38 -3.66 -6.46 -4.31
N LEU A 39 -4.60 -5.63 -4.77
CA LEU A 39 -4.45 -4.90 -6.05
C LEU A 39 -3.27 -3.93 -6.02
N PHE A 40 -3.07 -3.23 -4.90
CA PHE A 40 -1.94 -2.32 -4.72
C PHE A 40 -0.60 -3.06 -4.76
N ASN A 41 -0.51 -4.22 -4.12
CA ASN A 41 0.70 -5.06 -4.14
C ASN A 41 1.05 -5.59 -5.54
N LEU A 42 0.08 -5.71 -6.44
CA LEU A 42 0.32 -6.12 -7.84
C LEU A 42 0.87 -4.99 -8.72
N LEU A 43 0.94 -3.76 -8.22
CA LEU A 43 1.52 -2.65 -8.96
C LEU A 43 3.02 -2.89 -9.24
N PRO A 44 3.54 -2.35 -10.36
CA PRO A 44 4.93 -2.53 -10.78
C PRO A 44 5.90 -1.64 -9.97
N ILE A 45 5.72 -1.55 -8.65
CA ILE A 45 6.53 -0.71 -7.76
C ILE A 45 7.58 -1.60 -7.09
N PRO A 46 8.88 -1.25 -7.16
CA PRO A 46 9.92 -1.96 -6.42
C PRO A 46 9.59 -2.00 -4.93
N ILE A 47 9.78 -3.15 -4.26
CA ILE A 47 9.34 -3.52 -2.89
C ILE A 47 7.94 -4.16 -2.80
N LEU A 48 7.07 -3.95 -3.78
CA LEU A 48 5.78 -4.64 -3.85
C LEU A 48 5.90 -5.95 -4.61
N ASP A 49 4.98 -6.89 -4.35
CA ASP A 49 4.94 -8.21 -4.97
C ASP A 49 4.97 -8.14 -6.51
N GLY A 50 4.23 -7.20 -7.11
CA GLY A 50 4.21 -6.93 -8.54
C GLY A 50 5.55 -6.42 -9.08
N GLY A 51 6.27 -5.62 -8.31
CA GLY A 51 7.64 -5.22 -8.62
C GLY A 51 8.60 -6.42 -8.65
N HIS A 52 8.49 -7.31 -7.66
CA HIS A 52 9.28 -8.55 -7.64
C HIS A 52 8.97 -9.46 -8.84
N ILE A 53 7.70 -9.61 -9.19
CA ILE A 53 7.27 -10.40 -10.37
C ILE A 53 7.93 -9.85 -11.64
N ILE A 54 8.00 -8.52 -11.79
CA ILE A 54 8.62 -7.88 -12.96
C ILE A 54 10.13 -8.10 -12.98
N ILE A 55 10.80 -7.95 -11.83
CA ILE A 55 12.24 -8.21 -11.70
C ILE A 55 12.54 -9.66 -12.13
N LEU A 56 11.80 -10.63 -11.58
CA LEU A 56 11.96 -12.04 -11.92
C LEU A 56 11.65 -12.33 -13.40
N ALA A 57 10.62 -11.69 -13.97
CA ALA A 57 10.31 -11.81 -15.38
C ALA A 57 11.46 -11.29 -16.26
N ILE A 58 12.06 -10.16 -15.89
CA ILE A 58 13.22 -9.59 -16.58
C ILE A 58 14.44 -10.51 -16.48
N GLU A 59 14.72 -11.08 -15.30
CA GLU A 59 15.83 -12.02 -15.11
C GLU A 59 15.63 -13.29 -15.94
N LYS A 60 14.41 -13.83 -15.97
CA LYS A 60 14.04 -14.98 -16.80
C LYS A 60 14.22 -14.70 -18.29
N LEU A 61 13.83 -13.52 -18.76
CA LEU A 61 14.00 -13.11 -20.16
C LEU A 61 15.48 -12.87 -20.52
N ARG A 62 16.27 -12.34 -19.59
CA ARG A 62 17.71 -12.08 -19.79
C ARG A 62 18.58 -13.33 -19.61
N GLY A 63 18.06 -14.38 -18.98
CA GLY A 63 18.80 -15.60 -18.65
C GLY A 63 19.93 -15.40 -17.64
N LYS A 64 19.99 -14.23 -16.98
CA LYS A 64 21.00 -13.90 -15.97
C LYS A 64 20.41 -12.97 -14.92
N PRO A 65 20.86 -13.07 -13.64
CA PRO A 65 20.37 -12.21 -12.58
C PRO A 65 20.69 -10.74 -12.84
N LEU A 66 19.87 -9.86 -12.29
CA LEU A 66 20.17 -8.43 -12.21
C LEU A 66 21.31 -8.21 -11.20
N GLU A 67 22.12 -7.19 -11.45
CA GLU A 67 23.19 -6.82 -10.52
C GLU A 67 22.57 -6.39 -9.19
N ALA A 68 23.12 -6.87 -8.08
CA ALA A 68 22.61 -6.60 -6.73
C ALA A 68 22.52 -5.10 -6.43
N GLU A 69 23.44 -4.30 -6.97
CA GLU A 69 23.43 -2.84 -6.85
C GLU A 69 22.19 -2.21 -7.50
N LYS A 70 21.79 -2.68 -8.69
CA LYS A 70 20.59 -2.20 -9.40
C LYS A 70 19.31 -2.56 -8.65
N ILE A 71 19.24 -3.79 -8.11
CA ILE A 71 18.09 -4.23 -7.30
C ILE A 71 17.99 -3.38 -6.03
N SER A 72 19.12 -3.16 -5.34
CA SER A 72 19.17 -2.36 -4.12
C SER A 72 18.74 -0.92 -4.38
N PHE A 73 19.19 -0.32 -5.48
CA PHE A 73 18.77 1.03 -5.89
C PHE A 73 17.28 1.12 -6.20
N MET A 74 16.72 0.13 -6.91
CA MET A 74 15.26 0.07 -7.17
C MET A 74 14.47 -0.02 -5.87
N TYR A 75 14.87 -0.88 -4.92
CA TYR A 75 14.20 -0.98 -3.62
C TYR A 75 14.33 0.30 -2.79
N PHE A 76 15.48 0.97 -2.84
CA PHE A 76 15.66 2.26 -2.17
C PHE A 76 14.68 3.31 -2.70
N ILE A 77 14.50 3.40 -4.03
CA ILE A 77 13.51 4.29 -4.64
C ILE A 77 12.10 3.90 -4.20
N GLY A 78 11.76 2.61 -4.24
CA GLY A 78 10.45 2.10 -3.84
C GLY A 78 10.10 2.43 -2.39
N ILE A 79 11.00 2.12 -1.46
CA ILE A 79 10.84 2.42 -0.04
C ILE A 79 10.74 3.94 0.20
N SER A 80 11.60 4.72 -0.44
CA SER A 80 11.58 6.18 -0.30
C SER A 80 10.24 6.78 -0.75
N LEU A 81 9.73 6.33 -1.90
CA LEU A 81 8.42 6.72 -2.42
C LEU A 81 7.28 6.32 -1.45
N MET A 82 7.31 5.08 -0.94
CA MET A 82 6.32 4.60 0.02
C MET A 82 6.32 5.42 1.31
N ILE A 83 7.49 5.73 1.87
CA ILE A 83 7.62 6.57 3.06
C ILE A 83 7.04 7.96 2.81
N ILE A 84 7.36 8.58 1.66
CA ILE A 84 6.82 9.91 1.32
C ILE A 84 5.29 9.87 1.26
N ILE A 85 4.73 8.89 0.58
CA ILE A 85 3.27 8.72 0.47
C ILE A 85 2.65 8.49 1.85
N PHE A 86 3.25 7.62 2.67
CA PHE A 86 2.78 7.32 4.02
C PHE A 86 2.76 8.58 4.90
N VAL A 87 3.84 9.38 4.86
CA VAL A 87 3.94 10.64 5.63
C VAL A 87 2.89 11.64 5.16
N ILE A 88 2.72 11.84 3.85
CA ILE A 88 1.72 12.76 3.30
C ILE A 88 0.31 12.32 3.66
N ALA A 89 -0.01 11.04 3.51
CA ALA A 89 -1.33 10.50 3.83
C ALA A 89 -1.63 10.62 5.32
N THR A 90 -0.68 10.26 6.19
CA THR A 90 -0.83 10.40 7.65
C THR A 90 -0.98 11.86 8.06
N TYR A 91 -0.23 12.79 7.44
CA TYR A 91 -0.37 14.22 7.71
C TYR A 91 -1.77 14.72 7.34
N LYS A 92 -2.30 14.30 6.19
CA LYS A 92 -3.67 14.63 5.78
C LYS A 92 -4.71 14.04 6.73
N ASP A 93 -4.53 12.81 7.19
CA ASP A 93 -5.41 12.19 8.18
C ASP A 93 -5.42 12.98 9.49
N ILE A 94 -4.26 13.38 9.99
CA ILE A 94 -4.15 14.19 11.21
C ILE A 94 -4.88 15.52 11.02
N LEU A 95 -4.68 16.21 9.90
CA LEU A 95 -5.38 17.46 9.64
C LEU A 95 -6.90 17.27 9.67
N ARG A 96 -7.40 16.24 8.98
CA ARG A 96 -8.82 15.91 8.94
C ARG A 96 -9.38 15.54 10.32
N ILE A 97 -8.66 14.73 11.11
CA ILE A 97 -9.19 14.20 12.39
C ILE A 97 -9.21 15.27 13.49
N PHE A 98 -8.25 16.19 13.47
CA PHE A 98 -8.08 17.18 14.55
C PHE A 98 -8.61 18.57 14.20
N PHE A 99 -8.73 18.94 12.92
CA PHE A 99 -9.10 20.30 12.50
C PHE A 99 -10.39 20.38 11.67
N GLU A 100 -10.94 19.25 11.22
CA GLU A 100 -12.30 19.14 10.64
C GLU A 100 -13.22 18.35 11.59
#